data_AF-A0A970CEM6-F1
#
_entry.id   AF-A0A970CEM6-F1
#
_cell.length_a   1.000
_cell.length_b   1.000
_cell.length_c   1.000
_cell.angle_alpha   90.00
_cell.angle_beta   90.00
_cell.angle_gamma   90.00
#
_symmetry.space_group_name_H-M   'P 1'
#
loop_
_entity.id
_entity.type
_entity.pdbx_description
1 polymer ?
#
loop_
_entity_poly.entity_id
_entity_poly.type
_entity_poly.pdbx_seq_one_letter_code
_entity_poly.pdbx_strand_id
1 'polypeptide(L)'
;MGGISGGEGPRWWLPGRECGGAMAEFVIILLPLIILLFCIVEFGLIMYDKAVITNASREGARLASLYHPDPSDPARRIPDAEVETAVMYYAATNLITFGGDTLEASDIEVQREQDANGRWVARVTVNYQYGFMIL
;
A
#
# COMPACT_ATOMS: atom_id res chain seq x y z
N MET A 1 39.02 -82.97 -14.30
CA MET A 1 39.58 -81.64 -14.58
C MET A 1 38.45 -80.73 -15.01
N GLY A 2 38.24 -79.61 -14.31
CA GLY A 2 37.32 -78.51 -14.66
C GLY A 2 35.85 -78.78 -14.31
N GLY A 3 35.11 -77.93 -13.61
CA GLY A 3 35.41 -76.57 -13.15
C GLY A 3 34.48 -76.15 -12.02
N ILE A 4 35.07 -75.42 -11.09
CA ILE A 4 34.45 -74.55 -10.11
C ILE A 4 33.69 -73.41 -10.82
N SER A 5 32.55 -72.99 -10.30
CA SER A 5 32.45 -71.72 -9.55
C SER A 5 30.98 -71.38 -9.29
N GLY A 6 30.59 -71.51 -8.02
CA GLY A 6 29.57 -70.62 -7.47
C GLY A 6 30.12 -69.21 -7.46
N GLY A 7 29.34 -68.25 -7.93
CA GLY A 7 29.78 -66.87 -8.06
C GLY A 7 28.61 -65.97 -8.44
N GLU A 8 27.54 -66.00 -7.66
CA GLU A 8 26.48 -64.99 -7.79
C GLU A 8 27.00 -63.68 -7.21
N GLY A 9 27.58 -62.86 -8.10
CA GLY A 9 28.11 -61.56 -7.78
C GLY A 9 27.02 -60.62 -7.23
N PRO A 10 27.38 -59.67 -6.34
CA PRO A 10 26.41 -58.85 -5.63
C PRO A 10 25.52 -58.06 -6.58
N ARG A 11 24.23 -58.20 -6.31
CA ARG A 11 23.08 -57.67 -7.01
C ARG A 11 23.02 -56.13 -6.90
N TRP A 12 23.20 -55.48 -8.06
CA TRP A 12 22.66 -54.19 -8.49
C TRP A 12 22.58 -53.07 -7.42
N TRP A 13 23.61 -52.25 -7.30
CA TRP A 13 23.42 -50.90 -6.76
C TRP A 13 22.94 -50.01 -7.90
N LEU A 14 21.62 -49.79 -8.00
CA LEU A 14 21.07 -48.67 -8.75
C LEU A 14 21.12 -47.45 -7.82
N PRO A 15 21.99 -46.46 -8.05
CA PRO A 15 22.02 -45.27 -7.22
C PRO A 15 20.64 -44.58 -7.32
N GLY A 16 20.01 -44.39 -6.15
CA GLY A 16 18.72 -43.72 -6.03
C GLY A 16 18.79 -42.33 -6.64
N ARG A 17 17.86 -42.03 -7.55
CA ARG A 17 17.72 -40.73 -8.19
C ARG A 17 17.10 -39.74 -7.20
N GLU A 18 17.86 -39.31 -6.21
CA GLU A 18 17.41 -38.34 -5.19
C GLU A 18 17.65 -36.88 -5.60
N CYS A 19 18.53 -36.65 -6.60
CA CYS A 19 18.99 -35.31 -6.96
C CYS A 19 17.91 -34.38 -7.55
N GLY A 20 16.77 -34.91 -8.00
CA GLY A 20 15.66 -34.10 -8.54
C GLY A 20 14.53 -33.82 -7.54
N GLY A 21 14.36 -34.68 -6.52
CA GLY A 21 13.29 -34.55 -5.52
C GLY A 21 13.48 -33.32 -4.64
N ALA A 22 14.72 -33.11 -4.17
CA ALA A 22 15.07 -31.95 -3.34
C ALA A 22 14.82 -30.60 -4.03
N MET A 23 15.01 -30.51 -5.35
CA MET A 23 14.70 -29.29 -6.10
C MET A 23 13.20 -29.03 -6.19
N ALA A 24 12.39 -30.07 -6.41
CA ALA A 24 10.94 -29.94 -6.50
C ALA A 24 10.33 -29.56 -5.14
N GLU A 25 10.78 -30.19 -4.06
CA GLU A 25 10.36 -29.86 -2.69
C GLU A 25 10.69 -28.41 -2.32
N PHE A 26 11.88 -27.94 -2.70
CA PHE A 26 12.28 -26.56 -2.47
C PHE A 26 11.37 -25.56 -3.20
N VAL A 27 11.02 -25.82 -4.47
CA VAL A 27 10.14 -24.92 -5.25
C VAL A 27 8.72 -24.85 -4.64
N ILE A 28 8.21 -25.97 -4.13
CA ILE A 28 6.88 -26.02 -3.49
C ILE A 28 6.83 -25.14 -2.23
N ILE A 29 7.95 -24.97 -1.53
CA ILE A 29 8.05 -24.10 -0.34
C ILE A 29 8.38 -22.66 -0.75
N LEU A 30 9.27 -22.49 -1.74
CA LEU A 30 9.71 -21.19 -2.22
C LEU A 30 8.56 -20.38 -2.83
N LEU A 31 7.70 -21.01 -3.63
CA LEU A 31 6.61 -20.34 -4.32
C LEU A 31 5.62 -19.63 -3.36
N PRO A 32 5.03 -20.31 -2.35
CA PRO A 32 4.17 -19.63 -1.37
C PRO A 32 4.94 -18.64 -0.50
N LEU A 33 6.24 -18.87 -0.24
CA LEU A 33 7.07 -17.91 0.50
C LEU A 33 7.24 -16.60 -0.26
N ILE A 34 7.45 -16.64 -1.58
CA ILE A 34 7.56 -15.45 -2.42
C ILE A 34 6.23 -14.70 -2.47
N ILE A 35 5.10 -15.41 -2.63
CA ILE A 35 3.77 -14.79 -2.60
C ILE A 35 3.52 -14.12 -1.25
N LEU A 36 3.84 -14.81 -0.15
CA LEU A 36 3.69 -14.26 1.20
C LEU A 36 4.56 -13.02 1.40
N LEU A 37 5.80 -13.02 0.91
CA LEU A 37 6.70 -11.87 0.97
C LEU A 37 6.09 -10.66 0.27
N PHE A 38 5.58 -10.85 -0.95
CA PHE A 38 4.91 -9.79 -1.69
C PHE A 38 3.66 -9.28 -0.98
N CYS A 39 2.82 -10.17 -0.43
CA CYS A 39 1.66 -9.76 0.37
C CYS A 39 2.04 -8.91 1.59
N ILE A 40 3.13 -9.26 2.28
CA ILE A 40 3.60 -8.48 3.44
C ILE A 40 4.09 -7.09 3.01
N VAL A 41 4.86 -7.02 1.93
CA VAL A 41 5.36 -5.74 1.39
C VAL A 41 4.19 -4.86 0.96
N GLU A 42 3.24 -5.42 0.20
CA GLU A 42 2.07 -4.70 -0.29
C GLU A 42 1.16 -4.24 0.86
N PHE A 43 0.93 -5.09 1.86
CA PHE A 43 0.20 -4.69 3.06
C PHE A 43 0.91 -3.57 3.83
N GLY A 44 2.24 -3.61 3.91
CA GLY A 44 3.04 -2.55 4.52
C GLY A 44 2.88 -1.21 3.80
N LEU A 45 2.87 -1.23 2.47
CA LEU A 45 2.68 -0.04 1.63
C LEU A 45 1.26 0.54 1.77
N ILE A 46 0.22 -0.30 1.79
CA ILE A 46 -1.16 0.14 2.05
C ILE A 46 -1.27 0.87 3.39
N MET A 47 -0.65 0.31 4.43
CA MET A 47 -0.68 0.91 5.77
C MET A 47 0.14 2.21 5.82
N TYR A 48 1.23 2.29 5.08
CA TYR A 48 2.02 3.51 4.93
C TYR A 48 1.21 4.62 4.25
N ASP A 49 0.64 4.35 3.08
CA ASP A 49 -0.18 5.31 2.33
C ASP A 49 -1.37 5.77 3.17
N LYS A 50 -2.03 4.85 3.89
CA LYS A 50 -3.12 5.20 4.81
C LYS A 50 -2.67 6.21 5.89
N ALA A 51 -1.46 6.06 6.41
CA ALA A 51 -0.90 7.02 7.36
C ALA A 51 -0.60 8.38 6.70
N VAL A 52 -0.09 8.37 5.47
CA VAL A 52 0.16 9.58 4.67
C VAL A 52 -1.14 10.35 4.40
N ILE A 53 -2.18 9.68 3.90
CA ILE A 53 -3.50 10.28 3.66
C ILE A 53 -4.07 10.88 4.95
N THR A 54 -3.95 10.17 6.07
CA THR A 54 -4.42 10.67 7.36
C THR A 54 -3.70 11.96 7.76
N ASN A 55 -2.38 12.02 7.55
CA ASN A 55 -1.61 13.22 7.83
C ASN A 55 -1.93 14.37 6.86
N ALA A 56 -2.16 14.07 5.57
CA ALA A 56 -2.61 15.04 4.59
C ALA A 56 -3.96 15.66 5.00
N SER A 57 -4.93 14.83 5.38
CA SER A 57 -6.24 15.28 5.87
C SER A 57 -6.12 16.14 7.12
N ARG A 58 -5.19 15.82 8.03
CA ARG A 58 -4.92 16.65 9.23
C ARG A 58 -4.37 18.02 8.87
N GLU A 59 -3.48 18.09 7.89
CA GLU A 59 -2.94 19.36 7.42
C GLU A 59 -4.01 20.20 6.70
N GLY A 60 -4.83 19.56 5.87
CA GLY A 60 -6.02 20.19 5.28
C GLY A 60 -6.97 20.73 6.34
N ALA A 61 -7.28 19.94 7.38
CA ALA A 61 -8.15 20.37 8.47
C ALA A 61 -7.54 21.52 9.29
N ARG A 62 -6.22 21.56 9.45
CA ARG A 62 -5.51 22.67 10.11
C ARG A 62 -5.73 23.97 9.34
N LEU A 63 -5.57 23.94 8.02
CA LEU A 63 -5.82 25.08 7.14
C LEU A 63 -7.29 25.47 7.11
N ALA A 64 -8.19 24.50 7.04
CA ALA A 64 -9.63 24.77 7.01
C ALA A 64 -10.15 25.45 8.30
N SER A 65 -9.42 25.33 9.41
CA SER A 65 -9.73 25.98 10.71
C SER A 65 -9.15 27.40 10.84
N LEU A 66 -8.23 27.79 9.96
CA LEU A 66 -7.61 29.11 9.98
C LEU A 66 -8.55 30.18 9.41
N TYR A 67 -8.34 31.42 9.87
CA TYR A 67 -9.08 32.59 9.39
C TYR A 67 -8.27 33.35 8.34
N HIS A 68 -8.87 33.62 7.20
CA HIS A 68 -8.33 34.46 6.13
C HIS A 68 -8.85 35.90 6.31
N PRO A 69 -7.99 36.93 6.37
CA PRO A 69 -8.43 38.32 6.51
C PRO A 69 -9.10 38.92 5.27
N ASP A 70 -9.57 38.10 4.33
CA ASP A 70 -10.21 38.56 3.09
C ASP A 70 -11.49 39.34 3.41
N PRO A 71 -11.59 40.62 3.02
CA PRO A 71 -12.77 41.45 3.27
C PRO A 71 -14.00 41.01 2.44
N SER A 72 -13.83 40.15 1.43
CA SER A 72 -14.93 39.64 0.59
C SER A 72 -15.67 38.45 1.20
N ASP A 73 -15.08 37.75 2.17
CA ASP A 73 -15.72 36.65 2.90
C ASP A 73 -16.15 37.11 4.32
N PRO A 74 -17.46 37.27 4.60
CA PRO A 74 -17.94 37.66 5.93
C PRO A 74 -17.57 36.64 7.02
N ALA A 75 -17.29 35.39 6.65
CA ALA A 75 -16.85 34.34 7.56
C ALA A 75 -15.32 34.23 7.69
N ARG A 76 -14.55 35.01 6.91
CA ARG A 76 -13.08 35.03 6.94
C ARG A 76 -12.46 33.64 6.80
N ARG A 77 -12.94 32.80 5.89
CA ARG A 77 -12.49 31.41 5.75
C ARG A 77 -11.36 31.29 4.74
N ILE A 78 -10.51 30.29 4.92
CA ILE A 78 -9.59 29.87 3.86
C ILE A 78 -10.40 29.22 2.72
N PRO A 79 -10.16 29.59 1.45
CA PRO A 79 -10.85 29.00 0.30
C PRO A 79 -10.53 27.51 0.14
N ASP A 80 -11.50 26.75 -0.35
CA ASP A 80 -11.49 25.28 -0.46
C ASP A 80 -10.32 24.81 -1.32
N ALA A 81 -10.09 25.51 -2.43
CA ALA A 81 -8.96 25.26 -3.33
C ALA A 81 -7.59 25.32 -2.62
N GLU A 82 -7.42 26.18 -1.61
CA GLU A 82 -6.16 26.26 -0.85
C GLU A 82 -6.01 25.06 0.10
N VAL A 83 -7.12 24.61 0.71
CA VAL A 83 -7.15 23.39 1.52
C VAL A 83 -6.86 22.16 0.67
N GLU A 84 -7.51 22.05 -0.49
CA GLU A 84 -7.29 20.97 -1.47
C GLU A 84 -5.84 20.95 -1.94
N THR A 85 -5.27 22.11 -2.32
CA THR A 85 -3.88 22.23 -2.74
C THR A 85 -2.91 21.73 -1.68
N ALA A 86 -3.15 22.06 -0.41
CA ALA A 86 -2.28 21.61 0.68
C ALA A 86 -2.35 20.10 0.92
N VAL A 87 -3.55 19.52 0.86
CA VAL A 87 -3.73 18.06 0.93
C VAL A 87 -3.02 17.38 -0.24
N MET A 88 -3.24 17.86 -1.47
CA MET A 88 -2.61 17.34 -2.68
C MET A 88 -1.09 17.44 -2.61
N TYR A 89 -0.55 18.56 -2.15
CA TYR A 89 0.90 18.75 -1.99
C TYR A 89 1.49 17.75 -1.00
N TYR A 90 0.83 17.56 0.15
CA TYR A 90 1.28 16.59 1.15
C TYR A 90 1.28 15.18 0.59
N ALA A 91 0.20 14.80 -0.08
CA ALA A 91 0.05 13.51 -0.73
C ALA A 91 1.08 13.28 -1.84
N ALA A 92 1.23 14.22 -2.77
CA ALA A 92 2.18 14.12 -3.89
C ALA A 92 3.64 13.97 -3.43
N THR A 93 3.97 14.51 -2.26
CA THR A 93 5.33 14.43 -1.70
C THR A 93 5.60 13.10 -0.99
N ASN A 94 4.59 12.48 -0.39
CA ASN A 94 4.77 11.38 0.55
C ASN A 94 4.12 10.06 0.12
N LEU A 95 3.16 10.06 -0.81
CA LEU A 95 2.52 8.83 -1.26
C LEU A 95 3.47 8.00 -2.13
N ILE A 96 3.37 6.69 -1.97
CA ILE A 96 4.07 5.76 -2.84
C ILE A 96 3.06 5.26 -3.87
N THR A 97 3.08 5.86 -5.07
CA THR A 97 2.22 5.45 -6.18
C THR A 97 2.98 4.57 -7.16
N PHE A 98 2.36 3.48 -7.61
CA PHE A 98 2.95 2.54 -8.58
C PHE A 98 2.41 2.75 -10.00
N GLY A 99 2.15 4.01 -10.38
CA GLY A 99 1.62 4.37 -11.69
C GLY A 99 0.10 4.30 -11.83
N GLY A 100 -0.63 4.06 -10.72
CA GLY A 100 -2.08 4.25 -10.60
C GLY A 100 -2.45 5.66 -10.10
N ASP A 101 -3.76 5.91 -10.01
CA ASP A 101 -4.41 7.21 -9.70
C ASP A 101 -3.61 8.09 -8.75
N THR A 102 -3.31 9.30 -9.23
CA THR A 102 -2.84 10.40 -8.40
C THR A 102 -4.06 11.07 -7.78
N LEU A 103 -4.01 11.39 -6.49
CA LEU A 103 -5.07 12.19 -5.87
C LEU A 103 -5.35 13.46 -6.67
N GLU A 104 -6.61 13.62 -7.03
CA GLU A 104 -7.11 14.82 -7.68
C GLU A 104 -7.94 15.67 -6.71
N ALA A 105 -8.21 16.92 -7.08
CA ALA A 105 -9.06 17.78 -6.28
C ALA A 105 -10.48 17.19 -6.09
N SER A 106 -10.98 16.41 -7.06
CA SER A 106 -12.27 15.72 -6.98
C SER A 106 -12.34 14.66 -5.88
N ASP A 107 -11.19 14.14 -5.44
CA ASP A 107 -11.12 13.13 -4.39
C ASP A 107 -11.15 13.74 -2.98
N ILE A 108 -11.10 15.07 -2.90
CA ILE A 108 -11.04 15.83 -1.66
C ILE A 108 -12.36 16.57 -1.52
N GLU A 109 -13.07 16.29 -0.43
CA GLU A 109 -14.32 16.96 -0.10
C GLU A 109 -14.14 17.80 1.16
N VAL A 110 -14.30 19.13 1.03
CA VAL A 110 -14.25 20.07 2.15
C VAL A 110 -15.67 20.50 2.52
N GLN A 111 -16.28 19.79 3.45
CA GLN A 111 -17.58 20.18 3.99
C GLN A 111 -17.39 21.23 5.07
N ARG A 112 -18.21 22.28 5.04
CA ARG A 112 -18.21 23.29 6.11
C ARG A 112 -19.63 23.57 6.56
N GLU A 113 -19.82 23.45 7.87
CA GLU A 113 -21.11 23.56 8.52
C GLU A 113 -21.00 24.58 9.66
N GLN A 114 -22.11 25.25 9.96
CA GLN A 114 -22.20 26.14 11.10
C GLN A 114 -22.84 25.39 12.26
N ASP A 115 -22.19 25.36 13.42
CA ASP A 115 -22.73 24.71 14.60
C ASP A 115 -23.93 25.51 15.18
N ALA A 116 -24.61 24.91 16.17
CA ALA A 116 -25.76 25.53 16.85
C ALA A 116 -25.43 26.88 17.54
N ASN A 117 -24.15 27.21 17.70
CA ASN A 117 -23.65 28.45 18.30
C ASN A 117 -23.17 29.47 17.26
N GLY A 118 -23.37 29.20 15.96
CA GLY A 118 -22.94 30.08 14.87
C GLY A 118 -21.45 29.96 14.50
N ARG A 119 -20.72 28.98 15.05
CA ARG A 119 -19.31 28.75 14.75
C ARG A 119 -19.15 27.87 13.51
N TRP A 120 -18.24 28.25 12.63
CA TRP A 120 -17.87 27.44 11.47
C TRP A 120 -17.02 26.24 11.88
N VAL A 121 -17.41 25.07 11.38
CA VAL A 121 -16.68 23.81 11.51
C VAL A 121 -16.39 23.30 10.10
N ALA A 122 -15.17 22.83 9.87
CA ALA A 122 -14.77 22.23 8.61
C ALA A 122 -14.46 20.73 8.80
N ARG A 123 -14.92 19.92 7.86
CA ARG A 123 -14.60 18.50 7.72
C ARG A 123 -13.92 18.31 6.37
N VAL A 124 -12.71 17.78 6.41
CA VAL A 124 -11.94 17.42 5.22
C VAL A 124 -12.00 15.91 5.07
N THR A 125 -12.60 15.44 3.99
CA THR A 125 -12.65 14.03 3.60
C THR A 125 -11.72 13.85 2.41
N VAL A 126 -10.83 12.87 2.48
CA VAL A 126 -9.95 12.52 1.37
C VAL A 126 -10.24 11.08 1.00
N ASN A 127 -10.74 10.88 -0.21
CA ASN A 127 -10.94 9.56 -0.77
C ASN A 127 -9.67 9.17 -1.52
N TYR A 128 -9.13 7.98 -1.24
CA TYR A 128 -7.92 7.52 -1.92
C TYR A 128 -8.07 6.08 -2.29
N GLN A 129 -7.95 5.80 -3.59
CA GLN A 129 -7.97 4.46 -4.12
C GLN A 129 -6.54 3.94 -4.23
N TYR A 130 -6.22 2.94 -3.42
CA TYR A 130 -4.91 2.31 -3.47
C TYR A 130 -4.79 1.41 -4.71
N GLY A 131 -3.76 1.64 -5.52
CA GLY A 131 -3.39 0.79 -6.65
C GLY A 131 -2.49 -0.35 -6.20
N PHE A 132 -2.95 -1.59 -6.38
CA PHE A 132 -2.18 -2.79 -6.06
C PHE A 132 -1.19 -3.11 -7.17
N MET A 133 -0.05 -3.73 -6.81
CA MET A 133 0.97 -4.13 -7.78
C MET A 133 0.66 -5.49 -8.40
N ILE A 134 -0.10 -6.32 -7.69
CA ILE A 134 -0.30 -7.75 -8.01
C ILE A 134 -1.79 -8.06 -8.29
N LEU A 135 -2.68 -7.11 -8.04
CA LEU A 135 -4.14 -7.25 -8.11
C LEU A 135 -4.78 -6.17 -8.99
#